data_AF-K1ZHD9-F1
#
_entry.id   AF-K1ZHD9-F1
#
_cell.length_a   1.000
_cell.length_b   1.000
_cell.length_c   1.000
_cell.angle_alpha   90.00
_cell.angle_beta   90.00
_cell.angle_gamma   90.00
#
_symmetry.space_group_name_H-M   'P 1'
#
loop_
_entity.id
_entity.type
_entity.pdbx_description
1 polymer ?
#
loop_
_entity_poly.entity_id
_entity_poly.type
_entity_poly.pdbx_seq_one_letter_code
_entity_poly.pdbx_strand_id
1 'polypeptide(L)'
;MDISEINIFFKKYAQAYLAFNSDVLVEFFHFPSLIHDLSGIHLLKNENDLKTYEKNFLENLKKQKISKIENELLQYDFSQQLPNAIGCKLAYKLFDVNNQLLIDFDYTYSLVKNKEWQILFARLGAVRKY
;
A
#
# COMPACT_ATOMS: atom_id res chain seq x y z
N MET A 1 -19.06 8.61 -6.62
CA MET A 1 -17.88 8.13 -5.88
C MET A 1 -16.86 9.24 -5.88
N ASP A 2 -16.48 9.74 -4.71
CA ASP A 2 -15.55 10.86 -4.62
C ASP A 2 -14.11 10.36 -4.73
N ILE A 3 -13.47 10.64 -5.86
CA ILE A 3 -12.06 10.34 -6.17
C ILE A 3 -11.12 10.92 -5.11
N SER A 4 -11.56 11.97 -4.39
CA SER A 4 -10.81 12.58 -3.31
C SER A 4 -10.59 11.61 -2.14
N GLU A 5 -11.56 10.76 -1.81
CA GLU A 5 -11.48 9.84 -0.65
C GLU A 5 -10.36 8.80 -0.84
N ILE A 6 -10.28 8.19 -2.03
CA ILE A 6 -9.28 7.16 -2.33
C ILE A 6 -7.87 7.77 -2.35
N ASN A 7 -7.72 8.96 -2.91
CA ASN A 7 -6.45 9.68 -2.88
C ASN A 7 -6.02 10.03 -1.45
N ILE A 8 -6.96 10.44 -0.58
CA ILE A 8 -6.68 10.70 0.83
C ILE A 8 -6.30 9.40 1.55
N PHE A 9 -7.02 8.31 1.31
CA PHE A 9 -6.72 6.98 1.87
C PHE A 9 -5.28 6.58 1.58
N PHE A 10 -4.86 6.60 0.31
CA PHE A 10 -3.50 6.18 -0.05
C PHE A 10 -2.40 7.14 0.41
N LYS A 11 -2.69 8.44 0.54
CA LYS A 11 -1.77 9.39 1.18
C LYS A 11 -1.53 9.05 2.64
N LYS A 12 -2.60 8.75 3.40
CA LYS A 12 -2.50 8.33 4.80
C LYS A 12 -1.75 7.00 4.92
N TYR A 13 -2.09 6.03 4.07
CA TYR A 13 -1.42 4.72 4.04
C TYR A 13 0.07 4.84 3.75
N ALA A 14 0.47 5.63 2.76
CA ALA A 14 1.87 5.90 2.45
C ALA A 14 2.61 6.56 3.62
N GLN A 15 1.96 7.52 4.30
CA GLN A 15 2.54 8.16 5.48
C GLN A 15 2.69 7.22 6.67
N ALA A 16 1.77 6.26 6.85
CA ALA A 16 1.83 5.30 7.95
C ALA A 16 3.10 4.43 7.91
N TYR A 17 3.62 4.11 6.71
CA TYR A 17 4.91 3.40 6.57
C TYR A 17 6.11 4.17 7.15
N LEU A 18 6.04 5.50 7.23
CA LEU A 18 7.10 6.34 7.82
C LEU A 18 7.13 6.25 9.36
N ALA A 19 6.11 5.66 10.00
CA ALA A 19 6.16 5.33 11.43
C ALA A 19 7.06 4.11 11.72
N PHE A 20 7.44 3.34 10.69
CA PHE A 20 8.20 2.09 10.81
C PHE A 20 7.59 1.10 11.81
N ASN A 21 6.26 1.11 11.93
CA ASN A 21 5.49 0.26 12.83
C ASN A 21 4.32 -0.35 12.07
N SER A 22 4.20 -1.68 12.11
CA SER A 22 3.09 -2.39 11.46
C SER A 22 1.74 -2.20 12.16
N ASP A 23 1.70 -1.82 13.43
CA ASP A 23 0.45 -1.59 14.16
C ASP A 23 -0.39 -0.48 13.51
N VAL A 24 0.26 0.57 12.98
CA VAL A 24 -0.45 1.66 12.30
C VAL A 24 -0.93 1.27 10.89
N LEU A 25 -0.48 0.13 10.36
CA LEU A 25 -0.91 -0.36 9.05
C LEU A 25 -2.22 -1.15 9.15
N VAL A 26 -2.56 -1.68 10.32
CA VAL A 26 -3.70 -2.58 10.54
C VAL A 26 -5.02 -1.97 10.05
N GLU A 27 -5.26 -0.68 10.28
CA GLU A 27 -6.50 -0.01 9.90
C GLU A 27 -6.76 0.00 8.39
N PHE A 28 -5.68 -0.08 7.59
CA PHE A 28 -5.75 -0.01 6.13
C PHE A 28 -6.09 -1.35 5.48
N PHE A 29 -6.12 -2.45 6.22
CA PHE A 29 -6.35 -3.79 5.66
C PHE A 29 -7.69 -4.36 6.09
N HIS A 30 -8.36 -5.00 5.13
CA HIS A 30 -9.42 -5.94 5.42
C HIS A 30 -8.79 -7.30 5.75
N PHE A 31 -9.37 -8.05 6.67
CA PHE A 31 -8.96 -9.42 6.95
C PHE A 31 -10.12 -10.39 6.67
N PRO A 32 -9.90 -11.46 5.87
CA PRO A 32 -8.65 -11.78 5.18
C PRO A 32 -8.32 -10.79 4.03
N SER A 33 -7.03 -10.66 3.72
CA SER A 33 -6.52 -9.96 2.53
C SER A 33 -5.43 -10.77 1.84
N LEU A 34 -5.23 -10.49 0.55
CA LEU A 34 -4.27 -11.19 -0.29
C LEU A 34 -3.27 -10.20 -0.89
N ILE A 35 -1.97 -10.47 -0.71
CA ILE A 35 -0.89 -9.67 -1.28
C ILE A 35 -0.08 -10.54 -2.24
N HIS A 36 0.20 -10.03 -3.42
CA HIS A 36 1.06 -10.66 -4.41
C HIS A 36 2.27 -9.75 -4.67
N ASP A 37 3.45 -10.18 -4.25
CA ASP A 37 4.70 -9.44 -4.37
C ASP A 37 5.78 -10.28 -5.09
N LEU A 38 7.04 -9.81 -5.07
CA LEU A 38 8.17 -10.53 -5.70
C LEU A 38 8.47 -11.90 -5.07
N SER A 39 8.02 -12.14 -3.83
CA SER A 39 8.27 -13.39 -3.11
C SER A 39 7.15 -14.41 -3.25
N GLY A 40 5.97 -13.99 -3.73
CA GLY A 40 4.85 -14.88 -4.06
C GLY A 40 3.51 -14.29 -3.64
N ILE A 41 2.56 -15.20 -3.35
CA ILE A 41 1.21 -14.85 -2.92
C ILE A 41 1.08 -15.12 -1.42
N HIS A 42 0.65 -14.10 -0.67
CA HIS A 42 0.54 -14.10 0.78
C HIS A 42 -0.92 -13.88 1.18
N LEU A 43 -1.47 -14.83 1.93
CA LEU A 43 -2.79 -14.70 2.54
C LEU A 43 -2.62 -14.20 3.97
N LEU A 44 -3.07 -12.97 4.23
CA LEU A 44 -3.10 -12.38 5.56
C LEU A 44 -4.49 -12.64 6.16
N LYS A 45 -4.59 -13.54 7.14
CA LYS A 45 -5.88 -13.90 7.75
C LYS A 45 -6.26 -12.99 8.91
N ASN A 46 -5.27 -12.31 9.50
CA ASN A 46 -5.44 -11.48 10.69
C ASN A 46 -4.27 -10.46 10.80
N GLU A 47 -4.35 -9.61 11.83
CA GLU A 47 -3.36 -8.57 12.08
C GLU A 47 -1.94 -9.10 12.32
N ASN A 48 -1.77 -10.24 12.98
CA ASN A 48 -0.44 -10.81 13.24
C ASN A 48 0.24 -11.28 11.96
N ASP A 49 -0.53 -11.77 10.99
CA ASP A 49 -0.02 -12.13 9.67
C ASP A 49 0.50 -10.88 8.95
N LEU A 50 -0.25 -9.77 9.00
CA LEU A 50 0.19 -8.48 8.45
C LEU A 50 1.50 -7.99 9.10
N LYS A 51 1.56 -8.00 10.44
CA LYS A 51 2.75 -7.57 11.18
C LYS A 51 3.98 -8.40 10.82
N THR A 52 3.78 -9.70 10.62
CA THR A 52 4.84 -10.63 10.20
C THR A 52 5.28 -10.35 8.77
N TYR A 53 4.34 -10.17 7.84
CA TYR A 53 4.60 -9.87 6.44
C TYR A 53 5.39 -8.56 6.27
N GLU A 54 4.98 -7.49 6.96
CA GLU A 54 5.58 -6.16 6.82
C GLU A 54 6.92 -5.98 7.55
N LYS A 55 7.27 -6.86 8.48
CA LYS A 55 8.43 -6.69 9.38
C LYS A 55 9.71 -6.37 8.62
N ASN A 56 10.10 -7.22 7.68
CA ASN A 56 11.36 -7.05 6.94
C ASN A 56 11.33 -5.80 6.06
N PHE A 57 10.18 -5.46 5.49
CA PHE A 57 10.04 -4.27 4.66
C PHE A 57 10.22 -3.01 5.49
N LEU A 58 9.54 -2.90 6.64
CA LEU A 58 9.67 -1.77 7.56
C LEU A 58 11.10 -1.61 8.11
N GLU A 59 11.75 -2.72 8.46
CA GLU A 59 13.16 -2.72 8.88
C GLU A 59 14.07 -2.18 7.76
N ASN A 60 13.82 -2.57 6.51
CA ASN A 60 14.56 -2.08 5.35
C ASN A 60 14.33 -0.59 5.10
N LEU A 61 13.08 -0.09 5.19
CA LEU A 61 12.78 1.34 5.05
C LEU A 61 13.53 2.16 6.12
N LYS A 62 13.53 1.70 7.36
CA LYS A 62 14.26 2.33 8.46
C LYS A 62 15.77 2.35 8.21
N LYS A 63 16.34 1.23 7.78
CA LYS A 63 17.77 1.11 7.46
C LYS A 63 18.19 2.03 6.31
N GLN A 64 17.36 2.15 5.28
CA GLN A 64 17.58 3.04 4.14
C GLN A 64 17.31 4.52 4.46
N LYS A 65 16.85 4.83 5.68
CA LYS A 65 16.50 6.19 6.11
C LYS A 65 15.50 6.84 5.16
N ILE A 66 14.48 6.08 4.76
CA ILE A 66 13.37 6.63 3.97
C ILE A 66 12.73 7.76 4.78
N SER A 67 12.63 8.94 4.17
CA SER A 67 12.09 10.14 4.81
C SER A 67 10.77 10.59 4.20
N LYS A 68 10.51 10.20 2.95
CA LYS A 68 9.33 10.61 2.19
C LYS A 68 8.88 9.48 1.27
N ILE A 69 7.56 9.30 1.23
CA ILE A 69 6.88 8.42 0.29
C ILE A 69 5.87 9.29 -0.47
N GLU A 70 6.00 9.33 -1.79
CA GLU A 70 5.02 9.96 -2.66
C GLU A 70 4.19 8.86 -3.34
N ASN A 71 2.90 9.11 -3.53
CA ASN A 71 2.01 8.21 -4.23
C ASN A 71 1.17 8.98 -5.25
N GLU A 72 0.91 8.33 -6.39
CA GLU A 72 0.11 8.87 -7.48
C GLU A 72 -0.88 7.80 -7.95
N LEU A 73 -2.15 8.19 -8.07
CA LEU A 73 -3.16 7.33 -8.66
C LEU A 73 -3.03 7.35 -10.19
N LEU A 74 -2.67 6.21 -10.76
CA LEU A 74 -2.49 6.05 -12.21
C LEU A 74 -3.78 5.74 -12.94
N GLN A 75 -4.60 4.87 -12.35
CA GLN A 75 -5.78 4.34 -13.01
C GLN A 75 -6.82 3.87 -11.99
N TYR A 76 -8.09 4.10 -12.30
CA TYR A 76 -9.19 3.36 -11.69
C TYR A 76 -9.58 2.20 -12.60
N ASP A 77 -9.77 1.03 -11.99
CA ASP A 77 -10.39 -0.10 -12.66
C ASP A 77 -11.91 -0.01 -12.48
N PHE A 78 -12.55 0.57 -13.49
CA PHE A 78 -14.00 0.73 -13.54
C PHE A 78 -14.74 -0.58 -13.80
N SER A 79 -14.04 -1.66 -14.19
CA SER A 79 -14.67 -2.96 -14.45
C SER A 79 -15.13 -3.67 -13.17
N GLN A 80 -14.64 -3.23 -12.00
CA GLN A 80 -14.94 -3.81 -10.68
C GLN A 80 -15.84 -2.93 -9.80
N GLN A 81 -16.61 -1.99 -10.38
CA GLN A 81 -17.42 -1.08 -9.58
C GLN A 81 -18.64 -1.77 -8.97
N LEU A 82 -18.45 -2.25 -7.75
CA LEU A 82 -19.54 -2.46 -6.81
C LEU A 82 -19.69 -1.19 -5.96
N PRO A 83 -20.89 -0.91 -5.41
CA PRO A 83 -21.13 0.31 -4.61
C PRO A 83 -20.11 0.54 -3.49
N ASN A 84 -19.55 -0.56 -2.96
CA ASN A 84 -18.61 -0.57 -1.84
C ASN A 84 -17.26 -1.22 -2.22
N ALA A 85 -16.90 -1.32 -3.50
CA ALA A 85 -15.60 -1.85 -3.90
C ALA A 85 -15.04 -1.10 -5.10
N ILE A 86 -13.72 -0.96 -5.14
CA ILE A 86 -13.04 -0.26 -6.23
C ILE A 86 -11.68 -0.89 -6.52
N GLY A 87 -11.38 -1.08 -7.80
CA GLY A 87 -10.03 -1.41 -8.25
C GLY A 87 -9.26 -0.13 -8.63
N CYS A 88 -7.97 -0.09 -8.33
CA CYS A 88 -7.12 1.03 -8.73
C CYS A 88 -5.66 0.63 -8.88
N LYS A 89 -4.88 1.45 -9.58
CA LYS A 89 -3.44 1.31 -9.71
C LYS A 89 -2.76 2.57 -9.18
N LEU A 90 -1.77 2.40 -8.29
CA LEU A 90 -0.95 3.49 -7.77
C LEU A 90 0.52 3.29 -8.07
N ALA A 91 1.21 4.38 -8.38
CA ALA A 91 2.65 4.47 -8.33
C ALA A 91 3.10 5.00 -6.97
N TYR A 92 4.23 4.50 -6.49
CA TYR A 92 4.92 4.94 -5.30
C TYR A 92 6.37 5.32 -5.63
N LYS A 93 6.87 6.32 -4.93
CA LYS A 93 8.27 6.76 -4.97
C LYS A 93 8.78 6.94 -3.55
N LEU A 94 9.90 6.32 -3.23
CA LEU A 94 10.52 6.39 -1.91
C LEU A 94 11.80 7.22 -2.00
N PHE A 95 11.94 8.16 -1.08
CA PHE A 95 13.06 9.08 -1.03
C PHE A 95 13.79 9.00 0.31
N ASP A 96 15.10 9.14 0.28
CA ASP A 96 15.94 9.22 1.46
C ASP A 96 15.85 10.61 2.13
N VAL A 97 16.62 10.82 3.20
CA VAL A 97 16.71 12.12 3.92
C VAL A 97 17.31 13.26 3.08
N ASN A 98 18.01 12.96 2.00
CA ASN A 98 18.58 13.94 1.08
C ASN A 98 17.65 14.21 -0.12
N ASN A 99 16.41 13.71 -0.07
CA ASN A 99 15.42 13.78 -1.14
C ASN A 99 15.89 13.10 -2.45
N GLN A 100 16.80 12.14 -2.35
CA GLN A 100 17.19 11.27 -3.47
C GLN A 100 16.16 10.15 -3.63
N LEU A 101 15.68 9.96 -4.86
CA LEU A 101 14.81 8.84 -5.21
C LEU A 101 15.63 7.55 -5.15
N LEU A 102 15.17 6.58 -4.36
CA LEU A 102 15.85 5.28 -4.20
C LEU A 102 15.14 4.17 -4.98
N ILE A 103 13.82 4.20 -4.98
CA ILE A 103 13.00 3.18 -5.62
C ILE A 103 11.67 3.79 -6.07
N ASP A 104 11.24 3.40 -7.27
CA ASP A 104 9.87 3.58 -7.74
C ASP A 104 9.23 2.20 -7.96
N PHE A 105 7.93 2.11 -7.71
CA PHE A 105 7.17 0.90 -7.98
C PHE A 105 5.70 1.20 -8.16
N ASP A 106 4.94 0.23 -8.66
CA ASP A 106 3.49 0.33 -8.74
C ASP A 106 2.78 -0.85 -8.08
N TYR A 107 1.56 -0.62 -7.62
CA TYR A 107 0.65 -1.63 -7.12
C TYR A 107 -0.71 -1.51 -7.79
N THR A 108 -1.33 -2.65 -8.07
CA THR A 108 -2.76 -2.75 -8.34
C THR A 108 -3.47 -3.18 -7.06
N TYR A 109 -4.52 -2.47 -6.67
CA TYR A 109 -5.31 -2.73 -5.48
C TYR A 109 -6.77 -3.05 -5.84
N SER A 110 -7.38 -3.91 -5.02
CA SER A 110 -8.84 -3.93 -4.84
C SER A 110 -9.14 -3.50 -3.41
N LEU A 111 -9.95 -2.45 -3.28
CA LEU A 111 -10.40 -1.90 -2.01
C LEU A 111 -11.87 -2.24 -1.78
N VAL A 112 -12.25 -2.35 -0.51
CA VAL A 112 -13.64 -2.48 -0.07
C VAL A 112 -13.96 -1.38 0.95
N LYS A 113 -15.16 -0.81 0.89
CA LYS A 113 -15.68 0.16 1.85
C LYS A 113 -16.65 -0.53 2.79
N ASN A 114 -16.23 -0.69 4.05
CA ASN A 114 -17.13 -1.07 5.13
C ASN A 114 -17.57 0.20 5.86
N LYS A 115 -16.93 0.51 6.99
CA LYS A 115 -17.00 1.83 7.64
C LYS A 115 -16.00 2.80 7.02
N GLU A 116 -14.79 2.31 6.80
CA GLU A 116 -13.68 2.98 6.13
C GLU A 116 -13.25 2.15 4.91
N TRP A 117 -12.48 2.76 4.01
CA TRP A 117 -11.82 2.06 2.92
C TRP A 117 -10.72 1.15 3.46
N GLN A 118 -10.62 -0.07 2.91
CA GLN A 118 -9.62 -1.05 3.32
C GLN A 118 -9.13 -1.85 2.12
N ILE A 119 -7.88 -2.28 2.16
CA ILE A 119 -7.23 -3.12 1.15
C ILE A 119 -7.69 -4.57 1.34
N LEU A 120 -8.35 -5.10 0.31
CA LEU A 120 -8.72 -6.51 0.21
C LEU A 120 -7.66 -7.30 -0.58
N PHE A 121 -7.13 -6.67 -1.63
CA PHE A 121 -6.10 -7.26 -2.49
C PHE A 121 -5.07 -6.21 -2.91
N ALA A 122 -3.80 -6.61 -2.98
CA ALA A 122 -2.72 -5.82 -3.53
C ALA A 122 -1.80 -6.70 -4.39
N ARG A 123 -1.42 -6.20 -5.57
CA ARG A 123 -0.42 -6.85 -6.43
C ARG A 123 0.66 -5.86 -6.83
N LEU A 124 1.89 -6.16 -6.48
CA LEU A 124 3.06 -5.44 -6.92
C LEU A 124 3.22 -5.61 -8.44
N GLY A 125 3.41 -4.50 -9.14
CA GLY A 125 3.75 -4.49 -10.55
C GLY A 125 5.23 -4.20 -10.75
N ALA A 126 5.55 -3.22 -11.58
CA ALA A 126 6.93 -2.90 -11.92
C ALA A 126 7.67 -2.30 -10.71
N VAL A 127 8.96 -2.63 -10.57
CA VAL A 127 9.86 -2.07 -9.55
C VAL A 127 11.13 -1.60 -10.25
N ARG A 128 11.59 -0.38 -9.97
CA ARG A 128 12.88 0.13 -10.46
C ARG A 128 13.66 0.78 -9.32
N LYS A 129 14.95 0.49 -9.27
CA LYS A 129 15.89 0.94 -8.23
C LYS A 129 16.92 1.89 -8.84
N TYR A 130 17.36 2.88 -8.06
CA TYR A 130 18.26 3.95 -8.48
C TYR A 130 19.53 3.99 -7.64
#